data_AF-A0A8C2SX98-F1
#
_entry.id   AF-A0A8C2SX98-F1
#
_cell.length_a   1.000
_cell.length_b   1.000
_cell.length_c   1.000
_cell.angle_alpha   90.00
_cell.angle_beta   90.00
_cell.angle_gamma   90.00
#
_symmetry.space_group_name_H-M   'P 1'
#
loop_
_entity.id
_entity.type
_entity.pdbx_description
1 polymer ?
#
loop_
_entity_poly.entity_id
_entity_poly.type
_entity_poly.pdbx_seq_one_letter_code
_entity_poly.pdbx_strand_id
1 'polypeptide(L)'
;MSKQCNQRCSTLIPAPISRRGAPAQCDAAMEEPARPPRPGAVSARSSARRPCVHIAALRSAGALRQNQLRVPGLQLRGIPVRPGAGDAGLGSHRAPIPVPGRHSGARGGSGGGPRCGRAPCPRVGGRGWAERSGRQRPAGPSEGMHAANMAAAGRAARPLVAGSTQLRVPLRWRGQVAAAAPSTKPQAEPETRKPKTGILMLNMGGPERLDDVHDFLLRLFLDRDLMTLPAQNKLAPFIAKRRTPRIQEQYSRIGGGSPIKKWTAVQGEGMVKLLDSMSPQTAPHKYYIGFRYVHPLTEEAIEEMEDDGIERAIAFTQYPQYSCSTTGSSLNAIYRYYNKKGKKPKMKWSIIDRWPTHPLLIQCFADHIQKELDLFPPDKRKDVVILFSAHSLPMSVVNRGDPYPQEVGATVQRVMEKLNHSNPYRLVWQSKVGPMPWLGPQTDETIKGLCQRGKKNMLLVPIAFTSDHIETLYELDIEYAQVLANECGVENIRRAESLNGNPLFSKALADLVCSHIQSNEICSKQLTLCCPLCVNPVCRETKAFFSNQQL
;
A
#
# COMPACT_ATOMS: atom_id res chain seq x y z
N MET A 1 13.93 72.06 0.57
CA MET A 1 14.99 72.79 1.32
C MET A 1 15.63 71.82 2.31
N SER A 2 16.91 71.98 2.64
CA SER A 2 17.65 71.40 3.80
C SER A 2 17.52 69.87 4.05
N LYS A 3 18.59 69.08 3.86
CA LYS A 3 19.63 68.72 4.86
C LYS A 3 19.09 67.98 6.12
N GLN A 4 19.62 66.89 6.69
CA GLN A 4 20.75 65.94 6.48
C GLN A 4 21.42 65.64 7.86
N CYS A 5 21.98 64.44 8.03
CA CYS A 5 22.82 63.93 9.16
C CYS A 5 22.16 63.47 10.48
N ASN A 6 22.80 62.67 11.37
CA ASN A 6 23.77 61.53 11.27
C ASN A 6 24.14 61.00 12.71
N GLN A 7 25.04 60.01 12.80
CA GLN A 7 25.82 59.49 13.98
C GLN A 7 25.06 58.44 14.86
N ARG A 8 25.60 57.27 15.28
CA ARG A 8 26.95 56.74 15.65
C ARG A 8 27.49 57.31 17.00
N CYS A 9 28.18 56.64 17.93
CA CYS A 9 29.07 55.44 18.00
C CYS A 9 28.90 54.73 19.40
N SER A 10 29.70 53.75 19.89
CA SER A 10 30.28 52.47 19.40
C SER A 10 31.17 51.80 20.48
N THR A 11 31.20 50.44 20.58
CA THR A 11 32.29 49.59 21.19
C THR A 11 32.59 49.74 22.71
N LEU A 12 33.28 48.84 23.48
CA LEU A 12 33.89 47.49 23.30
C LEU A 12 33.97 46.72 24.66
N ILE A 13 34.63 45.54 24.74
CA ILE A 13 34.66 44.56 25.87
C ILE A 13 36.03 44.56 26.61
N PRO A 14 36.11 44.26 27.94
CA PRO A 14 36.88 43.07 28.40
C PRO A 14 36.26 42.31 29.62
N ALA A 15 36.94 41.27 30.13
CA ALA A 15 36.47 40.35 31.20
C ALA A 15 37.48 40.23 32.39
N PRO A 16 37.52 39.14 33.21
CA PRO A 16 36.74 38.93 34.42
C PRO A 16 37.56 38.80 35.74
N ILE A 17 36.89 38.81 36.91
CA ILE A 17 37.49 38.67 38.27
C ILE A 17 36.74 37.58 39.10
N SER A 18 37.34 37.07 40.18
CA SER A 18 36.93 35.82 40.86
C SER A 18 36.74 35.87 42.39
N ARG A 19 36.09 34.82 42.92
CA ARG A 19 36.22 34.17 44.27
C ARG A 19 35.40 34.65 45.49
N ARG A 20 34.68 33.64 46.04
CA ARG A 20 34.45 33.26 47.47
C ARG A 20 33.37 33.97 48.31
N GLY A 21 32.44 33.15 48.84
CA GLY A 21 31.53 33.44 49.96
C GLY A 21 30.56 32.27 50.22
N ALA A 22 30.60 31.66 51.42
CA ALA A 22 29.80 30.52 51.94
C ALA A 22 30.11 30.36 53.46
N PRO A 23 29.41 29.55 54.31
CA PRO A 23 28.27 28.62 54.12
C PRO A 23 26.91 29.33 54.40
N ALA A 24 25.75 28.74 54.76
CA ALA A 24 25.26 27.38 55.14
C ALA A 24 23.77 27.20 54.68
N GLN A 25 22.95 26.19 55.03
CA GLN A 25 23.03 25.01 55.92
C GLN A 25 22.14 23.85 55.35
N CYS A 26 21.97 22.74 56.07
CA CYS A 26 21.28 21.49 55.70
C CYS A 26 19.79 21.67 55.28
N ASP A 27 19.08 20.73 54.62
CA ASP A 27 19.09 19.26 54.79
C ASP A 27 18.81 18.40 53.52
N ALA A 28 18.85 17.07 53.70
CA ALA A 28 18.82 16.00 52.68
C ALA A 28 17.41 15.67 52.11
N ALA A 29 17.16 14.70 51.20
CA ALA A 29 17.96 13.57 50.70
C ALA A 29 17.48 13.05 49.32
N MET A 30 18.30 12.22 48.64
CA MET A 30 17.98 10.92 47.99
C MET A 30 19.16 10.46 47.11
N GLU A 31 19.40 9.15 46.99
CA GLU A 31 20.69 8.57 46.55
C GLU A 31 20.72 7.97 45.12
N GLU A 32 21.94 7.78 44.59
CA GLU A 32 22.28 7.02 43.38
C GLU A 32 23.32 5.93 43.73
N PRO A 33 23.24 4.71 43.15
CA PRO A 33 24.36 3.76 43.17
C PRO A 33 25.00 3.51 41.78
N ALA A 34 26.32 3.33 41.76
CA ALA A 34 27.17 3.39 40.56
C ALA A 34 27.46 2.03 39.87
N ARG A 35 28.34 2.06 38.86
CA ARG A 35 28.63 0.97 37.90
C ARG A 35 29.52 -0.17 38.46
N PRO A 36 29.37 -1.42 37.97
CA PRO A 36 30.28 -2.53 38.27
C PRO A 36 31.55 -2.56 37.37
N PRO A 37 32.62 -3.28 37.79
CA PRO A 37 33.91 -3.36 37.07
C PRO A 37 34.01 -4.52 36.04
N ARG A 38 35.16 -4.60 35.35
CA ARG A 38 35.50 -5.64 34.35
C ARG A 38 36.21 -6.86 34.96
N PRO A 39 36.07 -8.08 34.39
CA PRO A 39 36.88 -9.26 34.74
C PRO A 39 38.19 -9.36 33.93
N GLY A 40 39.18 -10.05 34.48
CA GLY A 40 40.41 -10.53 33.81
C GLY A 40 40.41 -12.06 33.61
N ALA A 41 41.51 -12.62 33.11
CA ALA A 41 41.61 -14.05 32.74
C ALA A 41 42.88 -14.74 33.27
N VAL A 42 42.74 -15.99 33.75
CA VAL A 42 43.80 -17.01 33.95
C VAL A 42 43.17 -18.41 33.74
N SER A 43 43.98 -19.40 33.36
CA SER A 43 43.60 -20.79 33.03
C SER A 43 43.78 -21.80 34.19
N ALA A 44 43.09 -22.97 34.16
CA ALA A 44 43.71 -24.32 34.06
C ALA A 44 42.82 -25.54 34.42
N ARG A 45 43.05 -26.66 33.70
CA ARG A 45 43.03 -28.10 34.11
C ARG A 45 41.82 -28.75 34.82
N SER A 46 41.10 -29.57 34.04
CA SER A 46 40.76 -31.01 34.28
C SER A 46 40.49 -31.57 35.69
N SER A 47 39.35 -32.25 35.86
CA SER A 47 39.29 -33.72 36.04
C SER A 47 37.84 -34.25 35.91
N ALA A 48 37.65 -35.58 35.98
CA ALA A 48 36.44 -36.25 35.50
C ALA A 48 35.40 -36.61 36.58
N ARG A 49 34.13 -36.75 36.14
CA ARG A 49 33.23 -37.87 36.51
C ARG A 49 32.08 -38.03 35.51
N ARG A 50 31.67 -39.29 35.30
CA ARG A 50 30.45 -39.77 34.59
C ARG A 50 29.40 -40.16 35.67
N PRO A 51 28.15 -40.64 35.38
CA PRO A 51 27.65 -41.18 34.12
C PRO A 51 26.15 -40.92 33.73
N CYS A 52 25.76 -41.59 32.64
CA CYS A 52 24.42 -42.10 32.28
C CYS A 52 23.35 -41.15 31.70
N VAL A 53 22.99 -41.50 30.46
CA VAL A 53 21.75 -41.15 29.75
C VAL A 53 20.75 -42.29 29.95
N HIS A 54 19.45 -42.03 29.81
CA HIS A 54 18.46 -43.07 29.57
C HIS A 54 17.73 -42.85 28.25
N ILE A 55 17.76 -43.88 27.39
CA ILE A 55 16.97 -44.01 26.17
C ILE A 55 15.93 -45.10 26.46
N ALA A 56 14.65 -44.78 26.26
CA ALA A 56 13.58 -45.77 26.28
C ALA A 56 12.99 -45.88 24.86
N ALA A 57 13.18 -47.04 24.24
CA ALA A 57 12.52 -47.42 23.00
C ALA A 57 11.81 -48.75 23.22
N LEU A 58 10.54 -48.85 22.87
CA LEU A 58 9.79 -50.10 22.89
C LEU A 58 9.13 -50.33 21.52
N ARG A 59 9.51 -51.46 20.91
CA ARG A 59 8.75 -52.12 19.85
C ARG A 59 7.87 -53.18 20.51
N SER A 60 6.64 -53.32 20.03
CA SER A 60 5.86 -54.56 20.10
C SER A 60 5.05 -54.68 18.80
N ALA A 61 4.80 -55.91 18.34
CA ALA A 61 4.11 -56.20 17.09
C ALA A 61 2.92 -57.15 17.33
N GLY A 62 1.91 -57.14 16.45
CA GLY A 62 0.81 -58.10 16.56
C GLY A 62 -0.31 -57.95 15.53
N ALA A 63 -0.61 -59.07 14.86
CA ALA A 63 -1.91 -59.45 14.28
C ALA A 63 -2.63 -58.52 13.28
N LEU A 64 -2.55 -58.94 12.02
CA LEU A 64 -3.62 -58.90 11.00
C LEU A 64 -5.07 -58.90 11.54
N ARG A 65 -5.93 -58.11 10.90
CA ARG A 65 -7.26 -58.56 10.43
C ARG A 65 -7.73 -57.71 9.24
N GLN A 66 -8.10 -58.38 8.15
CA GLN A 66 -8.95 -57.77 7.13
C GLN A 66 -10.38 -57.66 7.68
N ASN A 67 -11.13 -56.65 7.26
CA ASN A 67 -12.58 -56.74 7.21
C ASN A 67 -13.13 -55.89 6.06
N GLN A 68 -13.86 -56.52 5.15
CA GLN A 68 -14.68 -55.83 4.16
C GLN A 68 -15.96 -55.37 4.85
N LEU A 69 -16.52 -54.21 4.47
CA LEU A 69 -17.97 -53.97 4.56
C LEU A 69 -18.40 -52.82 3.62
N ARG A 70 -18.79 -53.24 2.42
CA ARG A 70 -19.99 -52.83 1.65
C ARG A 70 -20.47 -51.38 1.72
N VAL A 71 -20.43 -50.73 0.56
CA VAL A 71 -21.27 -49.57 0.21
C VAL A 71 -22.73 -50.02 0.02
N PRO A 72 -23.74 -49.34 0.60
CA PRO A 72 -25.13 -49.46 0.19
C PRO A 72 -25.41 -48.48 -0.95
N GLY A 73 -25.68 -48.99 -2.16
CA GLY A 73 -26.23 -48.16 -3.24
C GLY A 73 -27.74 -48.00 -3.08
N LEU A 74 -28.25 -46.77 -3.16
CA LEU A 74 -29.70 -46.51 -3.18
C LEU A 74 -30.18 -46.38 -4.63
N GLN A 75 -31.20 -47.15 -5.01
CA GLN A 75 -31.69 -47.22 -6.38
C GLN A 75 -32.58 -46.02 -6.73
N LEU A 76 -32.42 -45.51 -7.95
CA LEU A 76 -33.40 -44.63 -8.59
C LEU A 76 -34.69 -45.42 -8.88
N ARG A 77 -35.83 -44.88 -8.43
CA ARG A 77 -37.16 -45.17 -8.99
C ARG A 77 -37.91 -43.85 -9.10
N GLY A 78 -38.38 -43.53 -10.30
CA GLY A 78 -39.30 -42.42 -10.51
C GLY A 78 -40.75 -42.88 -10.59
N ILE A 79 -41.57 -41.89 -11.00
CA ILE A 79 -42.87 -41.95 -11.70
C ILE A 79 -44.09 -41.82 -10.76
N PRO A 80 -45.14 -41.03 -11.10
CA PRO A 80 -45.34 -40.14 -12.27
C PRO A 80 -45.55 -38.65 -11.92
N VAL A 81 -45.60 -37.80 -12.96
CA VAL A 81 -46.29 -36.50 -12.94
C VAL A 81 -47.64 -36.64 -13.66
N ARG A 82 -48.69 -35.95 -13.20
CA ARG A 82 -49.93 -35.70 -13.98
C ARG A 82 -50.47 -34.27 -13.71
N PRO A 83 -51.03 -33.58 -14.72
CA PRO A 83 -51.55 -32.21 -14.59
C PRO A 83 -53.09 -32.12 -14.47
N GLY A 84 -53.58 -30.94 -14.06
CA GLY A 84 -54.99 -30.52 -13.95
C GLY A 84 -55.15 -29.62 -12.71
N ALA A 85 -55.40 -28.32 -12.78
CA ALA A 85 -56.52 -27.55 -13.38
C ALA A 85 -57.81 -27.61 -12.54
N GLY A 86 -58.31 -26.46 -12.06
CA GLY A 86 -59.55 -26.37 -11.28
C GLY A 86 -59.60 -25.20 -10.27
N ASP A 87 -60.19 -24.11 -10.74
CA ASP A 87 -60.75 -22.88 -10.13
C ASP A 87 -61.16 -22.74 -8.63
N ALA A 88 -61.48 -21.48 -8.29
CA ALA A 88 -62.46 -20.99 -7.30
C ALA A 88 -62.35 -21.27 -5.76
N GLY A 89 -61.94 -20.24 -5.01
CA GLY A 89 -62.91 -19.38 -4.28
C GLY A 89 -63.31 -19.66 -2.81
N LEU A 90 -63.48 -18.55 -2.06
CA LEU A 90 -64.22 -18.38 -0.78
C LEU A 90 -63.67 -19.02 0.51
N GLY A 91 -64.07 -18.47 1.67
CA GLY A 91 -63.98 -19.13 2.99
C GLY A 91 -63.14 -18.43 4.08
N SER A 92 -63.70 -17.42 4.75
CA SER A 92 -63.09 -16.80 5.95
C SER A 92 -63.54 -17.47 7.25
N HIS A 93 -62.67 -17.64 8.25
CA HIS A 93 -63.02 -17.63 9.69
C HIS A 93 -61.83 -17.23 10.59
N ARG A 94 -62.07 -17.02 11.90
CA ARG A 94 -61.16 -16.33 12.85
C ARG A 94 -60.84 -17.15 14.11
N ALA A 95 -59.70 -16.80 14.74
CA ALA A 95 -59.45 -16.82 16.21
C ALA A 95 -59.23 -18.20 16.91
N PRO A 96 -58.67 -18.24 18.15
CA PRO A 96 -57.72 -17.31 18.81
C PRO A 96 -56.49 -18.00 19.49
N ILE A 97 -55.66 -17.19 20.15
CA ILE A 97 -54.50 -17.54 20.99
C ILE A 97 -54.91 -17.96 22.42
N PRO A 98 -54.17 -18.86 23.09
CA PRO A 98 -54.08 -18.93 24.55
C PRO A 98 -52.71 -18.48 25.12
N VAL A 99 -52.70 -17.88 26.32
CA VAL A 99 -51.50 -17.45 27.06
C VAL A 99 -51.58 -17.86 28.53
N PRO A 100 -50.51 -18.42 29.12
CA PRO A 100 -50.21 -18.31 30.55
C PRO A 100 -48.83 -17.64 30.76
N GLY A 101 -48.49 -17.03 31.91
CA GLY A 101 -49.25 -16.76 33.12
C GLY A 101 -48.31 -16.06 34.13
N ARG A 102 -48.81 -15.16 34.99
CA ARG A 102 -47.98 -14.45 36.00
C ARG A 102 -47.94 -15.17 37.34
N HIS A 103 -46.79 -15.13 38.01
CA HIS A 103 -46.69 -15.21 39.48
C HIS A 103 -45.83 -14.05 40.01
N SER A 104 -45.89 -13.80 41.32
CA SER A 104 -45.54 -12.49 41.90
C SER A 104 -45.12 -12.53 43.38
N GLY A 105 -44.09 -11.76 43.74
CA GLY A 105 -43.73 -11.38 45.12
C GLY A 105 -42.29 -11.75 45.54
N ALA A 106 -41.70 -11.16 46.59
CA ALA A 106 -42.04 -9.91 47.29
C ALA A 106 -40.91 -9.44 48.27
N ARG A 107 -40.76 -8.11 48.45
CA ARG A 107 -40.14 -7.37 49.58
C ARG A 107 -38.59 -7.34 49.75
N GLY A 108 -38.13 -6.29 50.47
CA GLY A 108 -36.74 -5.87 50.70
C GLY A 108 -36.29 -4.78 49.71
N GLY A 109 -35.87 -3.55 50.07
CA GLY A 109 -35.60 -2.93 51.39
C GLY A 109 -34.14 -3.15 51.85
N SER A 110 -33.31 -2.14 52.11
CA SER A 110 -33.48 -0.67 52.10
C SER A 110 -32.13 0.06 51.89
N GLY A 111 -32.14 1.37 51.64
CA GLY A 111 -30.95 2.22 51.48
C GLY A 111 -31.24 3.43 50.57
N GLY A 112 -30.76 4.65 50.89
CA GLY A 112 -31.34 5.84 50.24
C GLY A 112 -30.47 7.11 50.11
N GLY A 113 -30.76 7.83 49.02
CA GLY A 113 -30.51 9.26 48.82
C GLY A 113 -29.10 9.70 48.39
N PRO A 114 -28.92 10.98 48.01
CA PRO A 114 -29.93 12.00 47.70
C PRO A 114 -30.01 12.34 46.19
N ARG A 115 -30.84 13.33 45.82
CA ARG A 115 -31.03 13.80 44.43
C ARG A 115 -30.02 14.89 44.06
N CYS A 116 -29.52 14.89 42.82
CA CYS A 116 -28.96 16.09 42.18
C CYS A 116 -30.03 16.73 41.26
N GLY A 117 -30.23 18.04 41.39
CA GLY A 117 -31.23 18.79 40.62
C GLY A 117 -30.76 19.22 39.23
N ARG A 118 -31.71 19.57 38.35
CA ARG A 118 -31.44 20.23 37.06
C ARG A 118 -31.33 21.74 37.27
N ALA A 119 -30.33 22.36 36.63
CA ALA A 119 -30.22 23.82 36.46
C ALA A 119 -29.72 24.11 35.00
N PRO A 120 -29.97 25.30 34.43
CA PRO A 120 -30.20 25.42 32.98
C PRO A 120 -29.09 26.10 32.17
N CYS A 121 -29.20 25.99 30.84
CA CYS A 121 -28.36 26.68 29.87
C CYS A 121 -28.62 28.21 29.85
N PRO A 122 -27.58 29.05 29.70
CA PRO A 122 -27.76 30.46 29.36
C PRO A 122 -28.10 30.63 27.87
N ARG A 123 -29.09 31.48 27.57
CA ARG A 123 -29.25 32.08 26.23
C ARG A 123 -28.29 33.28 26.11
N VAL A 124 -27.74 33.50 24.93
CA VAL A 124 -27.21 34.81 24.51
C VAL A 124 -27.99 35.27 23.28
N GLY A 125 -28.45 36.52 23.29
CA GLY A 125 -29.31 37.07 22.25
C GLY A 125 -28.55 37.42 20.97
N GLY A 126 -29.23 37.37 19.83
CA GLY A 126 -28.68 37.80 18.55
C GLY A 126 -28.68 39.32 18.37
N ARG A 127 -27.89 39.79 17.39
CA ARG A 127 -28.11 41.05 16.69
C ARG A 127 -28.19 40.74 15.20
N GLY A 128 -29.32 41.04 14.58
CA GLY A 128 -29.49 40.91 13.14
C GLY A 128 -28.89 42.10 12.41
N TRP A 129 -28.43 41.86 11.18
CA TRP A 129 -28.30 42.88 10.15
C TRP A 129 -29.07 42.40 8.92
N ALA A 130 -29.89 43.28 8.38
CA ALA A 130 -30.60 43.09 7.13
C ALA A 130 -30.10 44.13 6.11
N GLU A 131 -30.69 44.10 4.91
CA GLU A 131 -30.27 44.87 3.73
C GLU A 131 -28.96 44.37 3.07
N ARG A 132 -28.74 44.57 1.76
CA ARG A 132 -29.60 45.23 0.75
C ARG A 132 -29.54 44.45 -0.58
N SER A 133 -30.68 44.23 -1.22
CA SER A 133 -30.77 43.56 -2.51
C SER A 133 -30.75 44.56 -3.68
N GLY A 134 -30.11 44.17 -4.79
CA GLY A 134 -30.39 44.75 -6.11
C GLY A 134 -29.23 45.49 -6.79
N ARG A 135 -28.67 44.85 -7.82
CA ARG A 135 -28.59 45.41 -9.19
C ARG A 135 -28.41 44.28 -10.20
N GLN A 136 -28.80 44.55 -11.44
CA GLN A 136 -28.85 43.60 -12.55
C GLN A 136 -27.66 43.82 -13.50
N ARG A 137 -27.23 42.74 -14.18
CA ARG A 137 -26.88 42.57 -15.62
C ARG A 137 -26.32 43.77 -16.44
N PRO A 138 -25.45 43.54 -17.46
CA PRO A 138 -25.61 42.44 -18.42
C PRO A 138 -24.34 41.63 -18.77
N ALA A 139 -24.54 40.67 -19.67
CA ALA A 139 -23.50 39.86 -20.30
C ALA A 139 -23.76 39.80 -21.82
N GLY A 140 -22.71 39.50 -22.59
CA GLY A 140 -22.78 39.17 -24.02
C GLY A 140 -21.53 39.63 -24.80
N PRO A 141 -21.37 39.20 -26.06
CA PRO A 141 -22.16 38.20 -26.78
C PRO A 141 -21.41 36.87 -26.99
N SER A 142 -22.09 35.91 -27.60
CA SER A 142 -21.55 34.63 -28.06
C SER A 142 -21.49 34.59 -29.58
N GLU A 143 -20.46 33.97 -30.16
CA GLU A 143 -20.50 33.48 -31.55
C GLU A 143 -20.34 31.96 -31.57
N GLY A 144 -21.25 31.29 -32.26
CA GLY A 144 -20.95 30.05 -32.99
C GLY A 144 -20.58 30.41 -34.43
N MET A 145 -20.48 29.47 -35.38
CA MET A 145 -20.88 28.06 -35.34
C MET A 145 -20.27 27.37 -36.57
N HIS A 146 -19.85 26.10 -36.45
CA HIS A 146 -20.13 25.00 -37.39
C HIS A 146 -19.18 23.80 -37.21
N ALA A 147 -19.75 22.60 -37.24
CA ALA A 147 -19.05 21.35 -37.52
C ALA A 147 -20.01 20.43 -38.26
N ALA A 148 -19.64 19.97 -39.48
CA ALA A 148 -20.46 19.08 -40.29
C ALA A 148 -19.64 18.27 -41.33
N ASN A 149 -19.10 17.12 -40.88
CA ASN A 149 -19.29 15.78 -41.44
C ASN A 149 -19.12 15.41 -42.95
N MET A 150 -18.70 14.14 -43.15
CA MET A 150 -18.90 13.22 -44.31
C MET A 150 -17.90 13.16 -45.50
N ALA A 151 -17.02 12.13 -45.43
CA ALA A 151 -16.99 10.95 -46.32
C ALA A 151 -16.60 11.02 -47.84
N ALA A 152 -15.36 10.63 -48.12
CA ALA A 152 -14.92 9.45 -48.92
C ALA A 152 -15.40 9.17 -50.38
N ALA A 153 -14.48 9.32 -51.35
CA ALA A 153 -14.23 8.47 -52.55
C ALA A 153 -13.01 9.03 -53.33
N GLY A 154 -12.25 8.32 -54.19
CA GLY A 154 -12.20 6.87 -54.48
C GLY A 154 -11.52 6.54 -55.84
N ARG A 155 -10.61 5.54 -55.85
CA ARG A 155 -9.96 4.89 -57.03
C ARG A 155 -8.81 5.64 -57.75
N ALA A 156 -8.10 4.93 -58.64
CA ALA A 156 -6.77 5.24 -59.16
C ALA A 156 -6.52 4.68 -60.58
N ALA A 157 -5.42 5.09 -61.24
CA ALA A 157 -4.87 4.48 -62.45
C ALA A 157 -3.33 4.60 -62.51
N ARG A 158 -2.66 3.73 -63.29
CA ARG A 158 -1.19 3.75 -63.59
C ARG A 158 -0.99 3.65 -65.15
N PRO A 159 0.14 3.19 -65.73
CA PRO A 159 1.07 4.12 -66.42
C PRO A 159 1.52 3.72 -67.85
N LEU A 160 2.17 4.65 -68.57
CA LEU A 160 3.06 4.43 -69.73
C LEU A 160 4.22 5.47 -69.64
N VAL A 161 5.53 5.28 -69.87
CA VAL A 161 6.42 4.30 -70.56
C VAL A 161 7.01 4.81 -71.89
N ALA A 162 8.32 5.14 -71.86
CA ALA A 162 9.31 5.31 -72.96
C ALA A 162 9.05 6.36 -74.09
N GLY A 163 10.07 6.94 -74.74
CA GLY A 163 11.52 6.94 -74.46
C GLY A 163 12.42 7.39 -75.65
N SER A 164 13.75 7.40 -75.41
CA SER A 164 14.88 7.36 -76.39
C SER A 164 15.35 8.61 -77.18
N THR A 165 16.67 8.90 -77.09
CA THR A 165 17.63 9.39 -78.13
C THR A 165 17.42 10.78 -78.80
N GLN A 166 18.42 11.59 -79.26
CA GLN A 166 19.91 11.63 -79.35
C GLN A 166 20.32 13.09 -79.85
N LEU A 167 21.55 13.62 -79.99
CA LEU A 167 23.00 13.33 -79.70
C LEU A 167 23.81 14.68 -79.78
N ARG A 168 25.13 14.67 -79.47
CA ARG A 168 26.22 15.67 -79.75
C ARG A 168 26.13 17.05 -79.01
N VAL A 169 27.04 17.53 -78.13
CA VAL A 169 28.53 17.54 -78.01
C VAL A 169 29.20 18.54 -78.99
N PRO A 170 30.19 19.42 -78.63
CA PRO A 170 30.97 19.60 -77.36
C PRO A 170 31.16 21.07 -76.81
N LEU A 171 31.86 21.18 -75.65
CA LEU A 171 32.78 22.27 -75.17
C LEU A 171 32.41 23.77 -75.37
N ARG A 172 32.34 24.60 -74.31
CA ARG A 172 33.53 25.13 -73.58
C ARG A 172 33.19 25.81 -72.22
N TRP A 173 34.23 25.88 -71.36
CA TRP A 173 34.48 26.77 -70.21
C TRP A 173 33.42 26.94 -69.08
N ARG A 174 33.88 26.77 -67.84
CA ARG A 174 33.11 27.06 -66.61
C ARG A 174 33.33 28.51 -66.16
N GLY A 175 32.25 29.22 -65.87
CA GLY A 175 32.21 30.31 -64.89
C GLY A 175 31.15 29.98 -63.85
N GLN A 176 31.55 29.71 -62.59
CA GLN A 176 30.61 29.25 -61.56
C GLN A 176 30.03 30.41 -60.76
N VAL A 177 28.73 30.67 -60.91
CA VAL A 177 27.97 31.45 -59.92
C VAL A 177 27.47 30.47 -58.85
N ALA A 178 28.09 30.48 -57.67
CA ALA A 178 27.74 29.58 -56.58
C ALA A 178 26.52 30.10 -55.81
N ALA A 179 25.33 29.59 -56.11
CA ALA A 179 24.15 29.80 -55.28
C ALA A 179 24.33 29.08 -53.92
N ALA A 180 24.26 29.83 -52.82
CA ALA A 180 24.45 29.29 -51.48
C ALA A 180 23.22 28.47 -51.04
N ALA A 181 23.36 27.14 -51.01
CA ALA A 181 22.35 26.26 -50.43
C ALA A 181 22.32 26.42 -48.89
N PRO A 182 21.14 26.42 -48.25
CA PRO A 182 21.04 26.50 -46.79
C PRO A 182 21.61 25.23 -46.16
N SER A 183 22.67 25.39 -45.36
CA SER A 183 23.30 24.30 -44.60
C SER A 183 22.36 23.79 -43.51
N THR A 184 21.61 22.73 -43.83
CA THR A 184 20.93 21.90 -42.82
C THR A 184 21.99 21.15 -42.01
N LYS A 185 22.43 21.77 -40.91
CA LYS A 185 23.15 21.05 -39.86
C LYS A 185 22.33 19.80 -39.47
N PRO A 186 22.95 18.62 -39.29
CA PRO A 186 22.28 17.52 -38.63
C PRO A 186 21.70 18.02 -37.30
N GLN A 187 20.42 17.76 -37.05
CA GLN A 187 19.93 17.84 -35.68
C GLN A 187 20.69 16.79 -34.90
N ALA A 188 21.37 17.21 -33.83
CA ALA A 188 22.01 16.26 -32.94
C ALA A 188 20.93 15.33 -32.38
N GLU A 189 21.14 14.02 -32.49
CA GLU A 189 20.39 13.06 -31.67
C GLU A 189 20.54 13.50 -30.21
N PRO A 190 19.47 13.46 -29.40
CA PRO A 190 19.55 13.92 -28.03
C PRO A 190 20.56 13.05 -27.28
N GLU A 191 21.71 13.63 -26.91
CA GLU A 191 22.74 12.94 -26.13
C GLU A 191 22.07 12.21 -24.98
N THR A 192 22.19 10.88 -24.94
CA THR A 192 21.59 10.05 -23.90
C THR A 192 22.38 10.22 -22.61
N ARG A 193 22.16 11.37 -21.96
CA ARG A 193 22.73 11.73 -20.65
C ARG A 193 22.45 10.59 -19.68
N LYS A 194 23.50 10.11 -19.02
CA LYS A 194 23.36 9.06 -18.02
C LYS A 194 22.35 9.47 -16.93
N PRO A 195 21.55 8.53 -16.41
CA PRO A 195 20.63 8.84 -15.33
C PRO A 195 21.41 9.35 -14.12
N LYS A 196 20.99 10.49 -13.58
CA LYS A 196 21.64 11.13 -12.43
C LYS A 196 21.02 10.67 -11.11
N THR A 197 19.70 10.51 -11.10
CA THR A 197 18.92 10.10 -9.93
C THR A 197 18.10 8.86 -10.24
N GLY A 198 18.38 7.77 -9.51
CA GLY A 198 17.62 6.53 -9.59
C GLY A 198 16.58 6.39 -8.50
N ILE A 199 15.34 6.08 -8.88
CA ILE A 199 14.23 5.83 -7.97
C ILE A 199 13.94 4.33 -7.96
N LEU A 200 14.36 3.63 -6.90
CA LEU A 200 14.10 2.22 -6.71
C LEU A 200 12.71 2.03 -6.10
N MET A 201 11.75 1.64 -6.93
CA MET A 201 10.36 1.37 -6.56
C MET A 201 10.26 0.00 -5.89
N LEU A 202 10.21 -0.02 -4.55
CA LEU A 202 10.22 -1.24 -3.75
C LEU A 202 8.80 -1.78 -3.51
N ASN A 203 8.58 -3.05 -3.83
CA ASN A 203 7.34 -3.78 -3.52
C ASN A 203 7.68 -5.29 -3.36
N MET A 204 6.74 -6.12 -2.89
CA MET A 204 6.90 -7.57 -2.89
C MET A 204 6.95 -8.17 -4.30
N GLY A 205 6.23 -7.53 -5.23
CA GLY A 205 5.99 -8.06 -6.57
C GLY A 205 5.01 -9.25 -6.55
N GLY A 206 4.79 -9.84 -7.71
CA GLY A 206 3.96 -11.03 -7.86
C GLY A 206 4.30 -11.78 -9.17
N PRO A 207 4.01 -13.08 -9.25
CA PRO A 207 4.32 -13.91 -10.41
C PRO A 207 3.62 -13.38 -11.66
N GLU A 208 4.37 -13.14 -12.75
CA GLU A 208 3.82 -12.65 -14.02
C GLU A 208 3.04 -13.76 -14.75
N ARG A 209 3.42 -15.02 -14.50
CA ARG A 209 2.86 -16.23 -15.08
C ARG A 209 2.60 -17.27 -14.00
N LEU A 210 1.72 -18.23 -14.28
CA LEU A 210 1.47 -19.39 -13.41
C LEU A 210 2.75 -20.19 -13.08
N ASP A 211 3.71 -20.21 -13.99
CA ASP A 211 5.00 -20.90 -13.83
C ASP A 211 5.84 -20.29 -12.68
N ASP A 212 5.83 -18.96 -12.56
CA ASP A 212 6.64 -18.20 -11.59
C ASP A 212 6.16 -18.36 -10.13
N VAL A 213 4.94 -18.89 -9.94
CA VAL A 213 4.28 -19.01 -8.63
C VAL A 213 5.09 -19.83 -7.64
N HIS A 214 5.81 -20.87 -8.10
CA HIS A 214 6.67 -21.66 -7.22
C HIS A 214 7.79 -20.82 -6.62
N ASP A 215 8.50 -20.06 -7.44
CA ASP A 215 9.69 -19.33 -7.02
C ASP A 215 9.35 -18.04 -6.27
N PHE A 216 8.21 -17.41 -6.59
CA PHE A 216 7.58 -16.38 -5.75
C PHE A 216 7.36 -16.90 -4.31
N LEU A 217 6.66 -18.03 -4.16
CA LEU A 217 6.41 -18.63 -2.85
C LEU A 217 7.69 -19.09 -2.15
N LEU A 218 8.66 -19.61 -2.90
CA LEU A 218 9.95 -20.04 -2.37
C LEU A 218 10.72 -18.86 -1.74
N ARG A 219 10.85 -17.73 -2.47
CA ARG A 219 11.52 -16.53 -1.94
C ARG A 219 10.75 -15.94 -0.75
N LEU A 220 9.42 -15.93 -0.81
CA LEU A 220 8.54 -15.45 0.27
C LEU A 220 8.70 -16.29 1.56
N PHE A 221 8.65 -17.63 1.49
CA PHE A 221 8.81 -18.47 2.68
C PHE A 221 10.27 -18.57 3.17
N LEU A 222 11.26 -18.27 2.33
CA LEU A 222 12.67 -18.14 2.75
C LEU A 222 12.96 -16.82 3.48
N ASP A 223 12.12 -15.79 3.34
CA ASP A 223 12.39 -14.49 3.95
C ASP A 223 12.20 -14.48 5.46
N ARG A 224 13.32 -14.23 6.16
CA ARG A 224 13.40 -14.15 7.63
C ARG A 224 13.01 -12.78 8.17
N ASP A 225 12.91 -11.76 7.31
CA ASP A 225 12.43 -10.43 7.68
C ASP A 225 10.89 -10.39 7.72
N LEU A 226 10.22 -11.12 6.81
CA LEU A 226 8.79 -11.42 6.83
C LEU A 226 8.40 -12.41 7.95
N MET A 227 8.98 -13.62 7.99
CA MET A 227 8.59 -14.67 8.95
C MET A 227 9.74 -15.57 9.37
N THR A 228 9.71 -16.05 10.61
CA THR A 228 10.72 -16.99 11.14
C THR A 228 10.13 -18.40 11.30
N LEU A 229 10.74 -19.39 10.63
CA LEU A 229 10.28 -20.78 10.63
C LEU A 229 11.36 -21.75 11.15
N PRO A 230 10.99 -22.83 11.87
CA PRO A 230 11.94 -23.87 12.26
C PRO A 230 12.51 -24.54 11.01
N ALA A 231 13.84 -24.64 10.93
CA ALA A 231 14.57 -25.17 9.78
C ALA A 231 14.13 -24.55 8.42
N GLN A 232 13.88 -23.23 8.40
CA GLN A 232 13.30 -22.48 7.26
C GLN A 232 13.90 -22.85 5.88
N ASN A 233 15.21 -23.02 5.76
CA ASN A 233 15.87 -23.38 4.50
C ASN A 233 15.44 -24.75 3.92
N LYS A 234 14.88 -25.66 4.75
CA LYS A 234 14.28 -26.94 4.33
C LYS A 234 12.75 -26.86 4.28
N LEU A 235 12.14 -26.14 5.22
CA LEU A 235 10.68 -26.07 5.35
C LEU A 235 10.04 -25.15 4.29
N ALA A 236 10.71 -24.06 3.90
CA ALA A 236 10.20 -23.12 2.89
C ALA A 236 10.03 -23.75 1.50
N PRO A 237 11.01 -24.50 0.92
CA PRO A 237 10.79 -25.24 -0.32
C PRO A 237 9.62 -26.23 -0.26
N PHE A 238 9.44 -26.91 0.88
CA PHE A 238 8.32 -27.84 1.07
C PHE A 238 6.97 -27.12 1.11
N ILE A 239 6.86 -26.01 1.85
CA ILE A 239 5.63 -25.20 1.92
C ILE A 239 5.33 -24.57 0.56
N ALA A 240 6.33 -24.02 -0.14
CA ALA A 240 6.20 -23.46 -1.47
C ALA A 240 5.61 -24.50 -2.44
N LYS A 241 6.31 -25.64 -2.65
CA LYS A 241 5.84 -26.73 -3.52
C LYS A 241 4.46 -27.25 -3.14
N ARG A 242 4.12 -27.34 -1.83
CA ARG A 242 2.80 -27.77 -1.37
C ARG A 242 1.70 -26.74 -1.64
N ARG A 243 2.00 -25.44 -1.61
CA ARG A 243 1.03 -24.36 -1.85
C ARG A 243 0.89 -23.98 -3.31
N THR A 244 1.93 -24.16 -4.13
CA THR A 244 1.97 -23.74 -5.54
C THR A 244 0.69 -24.06 -6.32
N PRO A 245 0.11 -25.29 -6.31
CA PRO A 245 -1.07 -25.59 -7.12
C PRO A 245 -2.32 -24.77 -6.72
N ARG A 246 -2.52 -24.49 -5.43
CA ARG A 246 -3.64 -23.63 -4.98
C ARG A 246 -3.43 -22.18 -5.41
N ILE A 247 -2.21 -21.67 -5.31
CA ILE A 247 -1.92 -20.28 -5.67
C ILE A 247 -1.95 -20.11 -7.21
N GLN A 248 -1.54 -21.11 -7.98
CA GLN A 248 -1.72 -21.16 -9.44
C GLN A 248 -3.21 -21.14 -9.83
N GLU A 249 -4.07 -21.92 -9.18
CA GLU A 249 -5.52 -21.89 -9.41
C GLU A 249 -6.10 -20.49 -9.15
N GLN A 250 -5.69 -19.80 -8.08
CA GLN A 250 -6.12 -18.43 -7.79
C GLN A 250 -5.62 -17.43 -8.84
N TYR A 251 -4.35 -17.53 -9.28
CA TYR A 251 -3.81 -16.69 -10.36
C TYR A 251 -4.47 -16.96 -11.73
N SER A 252 -4.86 -18.21 -12.01
CA SER A 252 -5.52 -18.57 -13.28
C SER A 252 -6.86 -17.85 -13.45
N ARG A 253 -7.64 -17.77 -12.36
CA ARG A 253 -8.97 -17.13 -12.32
C ARG A 253 -8.96 -15.62 -12.51
N ILE A 254 -7.80 -14.98 -12.39
CA ILE A 254 -7.62 -13.53 -12.57
C ILE A 254 -6.85 -13.17 -13.85
N GLY A 255 -6.67 -14.14 -14.76
CA GLY A 255 -6.02 -13.93 -16.07
C GLY A 255 -4.62 -14.55 -16.23
N GLY A 256 -4.16 -15.37 -15.27
CA GLY A 256 -2.93 -16.16 -15.39
C GLY A 256 -1.68 -15.60 -14.70
N GLY A 257 -1.77 -14.46 -14.03
CA GLY A 257 -0.64 -13.80 -13.37
C GLY A 257 -0.99 -12.49 -12.67
N SER A 258 0.00 -11.86 -12.04
CA SER A 258 -0.14 -10.59 -11.33
C SER A 258 0.13 -9.40 -12.26
N PRO A 259 -0.78 -8.41 -12.37
CA PRO A 259 -0.54 -7.22 -13.20
C PRO A 259 0.39 -6.20 -12.54
N ILE A 260 0.92 -6.47 -11.34
CA ILE A 260 1.69 -5.51 -10.53
C ILE A 260 2.89 -4.91 -11.28
N LYS A 261 3.67 -5.71 -12.01
CA LYS A 261 4.83 -5.22 -12.79
C LYS A 261 4.43 -4.22 -13.87
N LYS A 262 3.33 -4.50 -14.59
CA LYS A 262 2.76 -3.59 -15.59
C LYS A 262 2.36 -2.26 -14.96
N TRP A 263 1.66 -2.31 -13.82
CA TRP A 263 1.22 -1.09 -13.13
C TRP A 263 2.40 -0.30 -12.55
N THR A 264 3.37 -0.95 -11.90
CA THR A 264 4.59 -0.29 -11.40
C THR A 264 5.41 0.34 -12.53
N ALA A 265 5.50 -0.27 -13.71
CA ALA A 265 6.14 0.34 -14.87
C ALA A 265 5.39 1.59 -15.36
N VAL A 266 4.07 1.52 -15.56
CA VAL A 266 3.23 2.68 -15.97
C VAL A 266 3.35 3.84 -14.96
N GLN A 267 3.33 3.52 -13.67
CA GLN A 267 3.51 4.47 -12.57
C GLN A 267 4.91 5.09 -12.57
N GLY A 268 5.95 4.29 -12.77
CA GLY A 268 7.35 4.72 -12.84
C GLY A 268 7.63 5.63 -14.03
N GLU A 269 7.11 5.28 -15.21
CA GLU A 269 7.15 6.12 -16.40
C GLU A 269 6.46 7.47 -16.18
N GLY A 270 5.24 7.46 -15.62
CA GLY A 270 4.48 8.67 -15.32
C GLY A 270 5.19 9.56 -14.30
N MET A 271 5.77 8.95 -13.27
CA MET A 271 6.58 9.62 -12.26
C MET A 271 7.82 10.29 -12.87
N VAL A 272 8.62 9.57 -13.66
CA VAL A 272 9.86 10.11 -14.27
C VAL A 272 9.58 11.27 -15.22
N LYS A 273 8.57 11.14 -16.10
CA LYS A 273 8.17 12.20 -17.04
C LYS A 273 7.80 13.51 -16.33
N LEU A 274 7.22 13.42 -15.12
CA LEU A 274 6.95 14.58 -14.26
C LEU A 274 8.20 15.06 -13.52
N LEU A 275 9.01 14.16 -12.96
CA LEU A 275 10.22 14.51 -12.19
C LEU A 275 11.27 15.27 -13.01
N ASP A 276 11.50 14.90 -14.27
CA ASP A 276 12.43 15.65 -15.14
C ASP A 276 11.99 17.10 -15.37
N SER A 277 10.68 17.37 -15.29
CA SER A 277 10.12 18.73 -15.35
C SER A 277 10.10 19.43 -13.97
N MET A 278 9.87 18.68 -12.90
CA MET A 278 9.72 19.21 -11.53
C MET A 278 11.05 19.43 -10.80
N SER A 279 12.12 18.70 -11.15
CA SER A 279 13.47 18.92 -10.61
C SER A 279 14.56 18.74 -11.69
N PRO A 280 14.70 19.68 -12.65
CA PRO A 280 15.71 19.61 -13.70
C PRO A 280 17.17 19.53 -13.21
N GLN A 281 17.43 19.82 -11.93
CA GLN A 281 18.76 19.79 -11.30
C GLN A 281 19.20 18.37 -10.90
N THR A 282 18.24 17.46 -10.70
CA THR A 282 18.46 16.02 -10.39
C THR A 282 18.16 15.09 -11.56
N ALA A 283 17.62 15.64 -12.65
CA ALA A 283 17.45 14.98 -13.94
C ALA A 283 18.80 14.62 -14.62
N PRO A 284 18.84 13.60 -15.51
CA PRO A 284 17.74 12.70 -15.88
C PRO A 284 17.39 11.74 -14.74
N HIS A 285 16.10 11.53 -14.50
CA HIS A 285 15.63 10.52 -13.56
C HIS A 285 15.42 9.18 -14.26
N LYS A 286 15.70 8.07 -13.57
CA LYS A 286 15.32 6.71 -14.01
C LYS A 286 14.64 5.98 -12.86
N TYR A 287 13.52 5.32 -13.14
CA TYR A 287 12.91 4.40 -12.17
C TYR A 287 13.47 3.00 -12.38
N TYR A 288 13.57 2.24 -11.30
CA TYR A 288 13.99 0.85 -11.27
C TYR A 288 12.96 0.07 -10.44
N ILE A 289 12.56 -1.11 -10.88
CA ILE A 289 11.61 -1.94 -10.13
C ILE A 289 12.43 -2.88 -9.23
N GLY A 290 12.23 -2.81 -7.91
CA GLY A 290 12.94 -3.65 -6.95
C GLY A 290 11.98 -4.57 -6.22
N PHE A 291 11.60 -5.70 -6.84
CA PHE A 291 10.67 -6.64 -6.23
C PHE A 291 11.35 -7.60 -5.24
N ARG A 292 10.67 -7.89 -4.12
CA ARG A 292 11.25 -8.70 -3.04
C ARG A 292 11.29 -10.21 -3.36
N TYR A 293 10.35 -10.73 -4.16
CA TYR A 293 10.14 -12.17 -4.36
C TYR A 293 10.09 -12.65 -5.83
N VAL A 294 10.12 -11.75 -6.81
CA VAL A 294 10.10 -12.03 -8.26
C VAL A 294 11.02 -11.08 -9.00
N HIS A 295 11.29 -11.34 -10.29
CA HIS A 295 12.16 -10.51 -11.11
C HIS A 295 11.42 -9.26 -11.65
N PRO A 296 12.11 -8.11 -11.81
CA PRO A 296 13.46 -7.82 -11.34
C PRO A 296 13.53 -7.74 -9.81
N LEU A 297 14.48 -8.47 -9.22
CA LEU A 297 14.67 -8.55 -7.77
C LEU A 297 15.30 -7.27 -7.22
N THR A 298 15.11 -7.00 -5.94
CA THR A 298 15.77 -5.86 -5.25
C THR A 298 17.28 -5.86 -5.47
N GLU A 299 17.94 -7.02 -5.41
CA GLU A 299 19.37 -7.16 -5.67
C GLU A 299 19.77 -6.88 -7.13
N GLU A 300 18.96 -7.31 -8.11
CA GLU A 300 19.20 -7.12 -9.54
C GLU A 300 19.07 -5.63 -9.93
N ALA A 301 18.08 -4.95 -9.37
CA ALA A 301 17.88 -3.52 -9.57
C ALA A 301 19.02 -2.67 -8.95
N ILE A 302 19.60 -3.08 -7.81
CA ILE A 302 20.78 -2.40 -7.25
C ILE A 302 22.01 -2.61 -8.16
N GLU A 303 22.16 -3.79 -8.76
CA GLU A 303 23.23 -4.05 -9.73
C GLU A 303 23.08 -3.16 -10.98
N GLU A 304 21.87 -3.06 -11.55
CA GLU A 304 21.57 -2.14 -12.66
C GLU A 304 21.87 -0.67 -12.32
N MET A 305 21.41 -0.19 -11.15
CA MET A 305 21.65 1.17 -10.67
C MET A 305 23.15 1.49 -10.49
N GLU A 306 23.94 0.50 -10.07
CA GLU A 306 25.39 0.63 -9.87
C GLU A 306 26.23 0.58 -11.16
N ASP A 307 25.69 0.01 -12.24
CA ASP A 307 26.36 -0.09 -13.53
C ASP A 307 25.95 1.06 -14.49
N ASP A 308 24.72 1.58 -14.36
CA ASP A 308 24.34 2.88 -14.93
C ASP A 308 25.20 4.03 -14.36
N GLY A 309 25.60 3.92 -13.10
CA GLY A 309 26.52 4.85 -12.42
C GLY A 309 25.84 6.10 -11.88
N ILE A 310 24.63 5.97 -11.33
CA ILE A 310 23.83 7.08 -10.81
C ILE A 310 24.52 7.78 -9.61
N GLU A 311 24.32 9.09 -9.46
CA GLU A 311 24.84 9.85 -8.30
C GLU A 311 24.02 9.60 -7.03
N ARG A 312 22.68 9.55 -7.18
CA ARG A 312 21.72 9.50 -6.08
C ARG A 312 20.73 8.36 -6.27
N ALA A 313 20.54 7.56 -5.22
CA ALA A 313 19.59 6.47 -5.14
C ALA A 313 18.49 6.78 -4.10
N ILE A 314 17.22 6.64 -4.50
CA ILE A 314 16.06 6.83 -3.64
C ILE A 314 15.32 5.50 -3.54
N ALA A 315 15.41 4.85 -2.38
CA ALA A 315 14.59 3.69 -2.03
C ALA A 315 13.16 4.15 -1.74
N PHE A 316 12.28 4.07 -2.73
CA PHE A 316 10.90 4.53 -2.63
C PHE A 316 9.95 3.35 -2.44
N THR A 317 9.48 3.15 -1.21
CA THR A 317 8.48 2.10 -0.95
C THR A 317 7.18 2.39 -1.70
N GLN A 318 6.61 1.37 -2.33
CA GLN A 318 5.30 1.45 -2.98
C GLN A 318 4.14 1.09 -2.03
N TYR A 319 4.46 0.87 -0.75
CA TYR A 319 3.49 0.73 0.36
C TYR A 319 3.30 2.09 1.05
N PRO A 320 2.11 2.72 1.00
CA PRO A 320 1.90 3.98 1.70
C PRO A 320 2.11 3.86 3.21
N GLN A 321 1.73 2.72 3.78
CA GLN A 321 1.82 2.40 5.20
C GLN A 321 2.99 1.45 5.47
N TYR A 322 3.88 1.83 6.39
CA TYR A 322 5.04 1.01 6.73
C TYR A 322 4.66 -0.22 7.56
N SER A 323 5.06 -1.41 7.11
CA SER A 323 5.26 -2.57 7.99
C SER A 323 6.72 -3.02 7.97
N CYS A 324 7.21 -3.59 9.07
CA CYS A 324 8.49 -4.31 9.04
C CYS A 324 8.42 -5.54 8.13
N SER A 325 7.22 -6.09 7.88
CA SER A 325 6.99 -7.23 6.99
C SER A 325 7.04 -6.89 5.48
N THR A 326 6.90 -5.60 5.12
CA THR A 326 6.82 -5.13 3.71
C THR A 326 7.97 -4.19 3.36
N THR A 327 7.87 -2.92 3.75
CA THR A 327 8.96 -1.93 3.59
C THR A 327 10.20 -2.39 4.35
N GLY A 328 10.06 -2.87 5.59
CA GLY A 328 11.20 -3.31 6.40
C GLY A 328 12.01 -4.44 5.77
N SER A 329 11.34 -5.47 5.22
CA SER A 329 12.01 -6.55 4.48
C SER A 329 12.72 -6.02 3.22
N SER A 330 12.10 -5.07 2.51
CA SER A 330 12.65 -4.46 1.30
C SER A 330 13.91 -3.60 1.59
N LEU A 331 13.90 -2.82 2.68
CA LEU A 331 15.07 -2.05 3.11
C LEU A 331 16.17 -2.96 3.69
N ASN A 332 15.80 -4.00 4.45
CA ASN A 332 16.74 -5.00 4.93
C ASN A 332 17.42 -5.74 3.75
N ALA A 333 16.74 -5.95 2.62
CA ALA A 333 17.34 -6.53 1.42
C ALA A 333 18.46 -5.64 0.83
N ILE A 334 18.27 -4.32 0.76
CA ILE A 334 19.30 -3.36 0.31
C ILE A 334 20.55 -3.44 1.22
N TYR A 335 20.35 -3.42 2.54
CA TYR A 335 21.46 -3.60 3.48
C TYR A 335 22.15 -4.98 3.33
N ARG A 336 21.36 -6.06 3.24
CA ARG A 336 21.87 -7.44 3.06
C ARG A 336 22.69 -7.59 1.78
N TYR A 337 22.29 -6.94 0.68
CA TYR A 337 23.04 -6.91 -0.58
C TYR A 337 24.45 -6.37 -0.37
N TYR A 338 24.58 -5.16 0.17
CA TYR A 338 25.88 -4.51 0.40
C TYR A 338 26.75 -5.27 1.40
N ASN A 339 26.15 -5.71 2.51
CA ASN A 339 26.84 -6.51 3.53
C ASN A 339 27.33 -7.86 2.98
N LYS A 340 26.57 -8.50 2.07
CA LYS A 340 26.97 -9.76 1.39
C LYS A 340 28.06 -9.54 0.34
N LYS A 341 28.02 -8.42 -0.40
CA LYS A 341 29.04 -8.05 -1.40
C LYS A 341 30.35 -7.57 -0.76
N GLY A 342 30.34 -7.19 0.52
CA GLY A 342 31.51 -6.65 1.23
C GLY A 342 31.94 -5.27 0.74
N LYS A 343 31.05 -4.51 0.09
CA LYS A 343 31.32 -3.22 -0.56
C LYS A 343 30.44 -2.13 0.03
N LYS A 344 30.94 -0.89 0.02
CA LYS A 344 30.12 0.32 0.23
C LYS A 344 29.37 0.66 -1.07
N PRO A 345 28.21 1.33 -1.01
CA PRO A 345 27.54 1.87 -2.19
C PRO A 345 28.44 2.80 -3.01
N LYS A 346 28.34 2.72 -4.35
CA LYS A 346 28.92 3.73 -5.27
C LYS A 346 28.11 5.05 -5.28
N MET A 347 26.86 5.00 -4.83
CA MET A 347 25.83 6.02 -5.00
C MET A 347 25.20 6.42 -3.66
N LYS A 348 24.75 7.68 -3.54
CA LYS A 348 24.21 8.24 -2.30
C LYS A 348 22.79 7.75 -2.04
N TRP A 349 22.57 6.96 -1.00
CA TRP A 349 21.24 6.44 -0.68
C TRP A 349 20.40 7.37 0.19
N SER A 350 19.10 7.39 -0.09
CA SER A 350 18.03 7.92 0.77
C SER A 350 16.75 7.10 0.58
N ILE A 351 15.74 7.35 1.41
CA ILE A 351 14.54 6.53 1.50
C ILE A 351 13.28 7.38 1.65
N ILE A 352 12.27 7.07 0.86
CA ILE A 352 10.87 7.42 1.15
C ILE A 352 10.25 6.14 1.72
N ASP A 353 10.29 5.99 3.05
CA ASP A 353 9.93 4.74 3.73
C ASP A 353 8.44 4.64 4.12
N ARG A 354 7.70 5.75 4.12
CA ARG A 354 6.23 5.78 4.33
C ARG A 354 5.62 7.08 3.83
N TRP A 355 4.35 7.04 3.47
CA TRP A 355 3.59 8.19 2.94
C TRP A 355 2.07 8.05 3.15
N PRO A 356 1.58 7.60 4.32
CA PRO A 356 0.23 7.07 4.51
C PRO A 356 -0.90 8.11 4.43
N THR A 357 -0.56 9.40 4.41
CA THR A 357 -1.52 10.51 4.38
C THR A 357 -1.18 11.60 3.34
N HIS A 358 -0.42 11.24 2.30
CA HIS A 358 -0.08 12.15 1.21
C HIS A 358 -1.35 12.72 0.53
N PRO A 359 -1.48 14.06 0.33
CA PRO A 359 -2.75 14.64 -0.11
C PRO A 359 -3.28 14.10 -1.45
N LEU A 360 -2.40 13.75 -2.39
CA LEU A 360 -2.82 13.23 -3.70
C LEU A 360 -3.18 11.74 -3.64
N LEU A 361 -2.56 10.94 -2.75
CA LEU A 361 -3.02 9.59 -2.43
C LEU A 361 -4.46 9.61 -1.88
N ILE A 362 -4.72 10.49 -0.91
CA ILE A 362 -6.03 10.64 -0.27
C ILE A 362 -7.08 11.12 -1.29
N GLN A 363 -6.71 12.02 -2.21
CA GLN A 363 -7.56 12.43 -3.32
C GLN A 363 -7.89 11.24 -4.24
N CYS A 364 -6.89 10.45 -4.68
CA CYS A 364 -7.14 9.29 -5.56
C CYS A 364 -8.11 8.28 -4.93
N PHE A 365 -7.94 7.95 -3.63
CA PHE A 365 -8.88 7.06 -2.94
C PHE A 365 -10.29 7.67 -2.84
N ALA A 366 -10.42 8.96 -2.52
CA ALA A 366 -11.72 9.63 -2.45
C ALA A 366 -12.43 9.65 -3.81
N ASP A 367 -11.69 9.93 -4.89
CA ASP A 367 -12.23 9.94 -6.26
C ASP A 367 -12.71 8.55 -6.69
N HIS A 368 -11.92 7.50 -6.41
CA HIS A 368 -12.26 6.11 -6.73
C HIS A 368 -13.46 5.60 -5.91
N ILE A 369 -13.57 6.00 -4.64
CA ILE A 369 -14.73 5.70 -3.79
C ILE A 369 -15.98 6.41 -4.30
N GLN A 370 -15.91 7.71 -4.61
CA GLN A 370 -17.05 8.47 -5.11
C GLN A 370 -17.54 7.89 -6.45
N LYS A 371 -16.62 7.57 -7.36
CA LYS A 371 -16.91 6.89 -8.65
C LYS A 371 -17.71 5.60 -8.45
N GLU A 372 -17.32 4.72 -7.53
CA GLU A 372 -18.06 3.48 -7.28
C GLU A 372 -19.36 3.68 -6.49
N LEU A 373 -19.41 4.63 -5.54
CA LEU A 373 -20.65 5.02 -4.87
C LEU A 373 -21.70 5.48 -5.89
N ASP A 374 -21.27 6.18 -6.94
CA ASP A 374 -22.15 6.66 -8.00
C ASP A 374 -22.73 5.54 -8.90
N LEU A 375 -22.19 4.32 -8.82
CA LEU A 375 -22.72 3.11 -9.45
C LEU A 375 -23.69 2.30 -8.55
N PHE A 376 -23.91 2.71 -7.29
CA PHE A 376 -25.03 2.18 -6.48
C PHE A 376 -26.35 2.89 -6.82
N PRO A 377 -27.50 2.20 -6.65
CA PRO A 377 -28.83 2.81 -6.78
C PRO A 377 -28.95 4.10 -5.94
N PRO A 378 -29.49 5.21 -6.49
CA PRO A 378 -29.51 6.50 -5.80
C PRO A 378 -30.21 6.51 -4.43
N ASP A 379 -31.22 5.65 -4.25
CA ASP A 379 -31.93 5.43 -2.98
C ASP A 379 -31.07 4.68 -1.94
N LYS A 380 -30.21 3.76 -2.40
CA LYS A 380 -29.31 2.96 -1.54
C LYS A 380 -27.99 3.67 -1.22
N ARG A 381 -27.55 4.62 -2.05
CA ARG A 381 -26.18 5.20 -2.02
C ARG A 381 -25.73 5.72 -0.65
N LYS A 382 -26.63 6.33 0.12
CA LYS A 382 -26.34 6.85 1.48
C LYS A 382 -26.24 5.76 2.56
N ASP A 383 -26.83 4.60 2.31
CA ASP A 383 -26.84 3.45 3.24
C ASP A 383 -25.68 2.47 3.00
N VAL A 384 -24.93 2.63 1.90
CA VAL A 384 -23.73 1.84 1.57
C VAL A 384 -22.71 1.93 2.69
N VAL A 385 -22.25 0.78 3.18
CA VAL A 385 -21.17 0.69 4.17
C VAL A 385 -19.84 0.59 3.45
N ILE A 386 -18.91 1.51 3.72
CA ILE A 386 -17.56 1.47 3.17
C ILE A 386 -16.70 0.54 4.05
N LEU A 387 -16.18 -0.53 3.46
CA LEU A 387 -15.27 -1.48 4.10
C LEU A 387 -13.87 -1.28 3.53
N PHE A 388 -13.06 -0.51 4.25
CA PHE A 388 -11.64 -0.39 3.95
C PHE A 388 -10.95 -1.69 4.33
N SER A 389 -10.53 -2.45 3.31
CA SER A 389 -9.84 -3.71 3.48
C SER A 389 -8.34 -3.53 3.35
N ALA A 390 -7.60 -4.04 4.32
CA ALA A 390 -6.14 -4.04 4.36
C ALA A 390 -5.63 -5.44 4.72
N HIS A 391 -4.45 -5.81 4.23
CA HIS A 391 -3.84 -7.09 4.60
C HIS A 391 -3.66 -7.19 6.11
N SER A 392 -4.14 -8.28 6.70
CA SER A 392 -4.01 -8.52 8.14
C SER A 392 -2.55 -8.79 8.52
N LEU A 393 -2.23 -8.65 9.81
CA LEU A 393 -0.95 -9.05 10.39
C LEU A 393 -1.19 -10.08 11.52
N PRO A 394 -0.29 -11.06 11.72
CA PRO A 394 -0.33 -11.92 12.90
C PRO A 394 -0.26 -11.08 14.19
N MET A 395 -0.98 -11.46 15.24
CA MET A 395 -0.98 -10.67 16.48
C MET A 395 0.40 -10.61 17.15
N SER A 396 1.30 -11.56 16.89
CA SER A 396 2.71 -11.48 17.30
C SER A 396 3.49 -10.36 16.58
N VAL A 397 3.10 -9.99 15.37
CA VAL A 397 3.65 -8.86 14.60
C VAL A 397 3.05 -7.55 15.11
N VAL A 398 1.75 -7.49 15.35
CA VAL A 398 1.10 -6.31 15.95
C VAL A 398 1.70 -6.02 17.35
N ASN A 399 1.74 -7.02 18.22
CA ASN A 399 2.13 -6.87 19.62
C ASN A 399 3.64 -6.58 19.84
N ARG A 400 4.52 -6.80 18.85
CA ARG A 400 5.91 -6.31 18.91
C ARG A 400 6.02 -4.80 18.65
N GLY A 401 4.94 -4.16 18.20
CA GLY A 401 4.85 -2.74 17.84
C GLY A 401 5.21 -2.46 16.38
N ASP A 402 4.62 -3.22 15.44
CA ASP A 402 4.66 -2.91 14.01
C ASP A 402 3.68 -1.75 13.70
N PRO A 403 4.10 -0.63 13.05
CA PRO A 403 3.31 0.60 13.00
C PRO A 403 2.14 0.57 12.00
N TYR A 404 2.17 -0.38 11.06
CA TYR A 404 1.19 -0.52 9.97
C TYR A 404 -0.29 -0.34 10.36
N PRO A 405 -0.82 -0.93 11.45
CA PRO A 405 -2.22 -0.76 11.80
C PRO A 405 -2.61 0.69 12.11
N GLN A 406 -1.70 1.47 12.68
CA GLN A 406 -1.90 2.89 12.98
C GLN A 406 -1.83 3.73 11.69
N GLU A 407 -0.89 3.42 10.80
CA GLU A 407 -0.73 4.13 9.53
C GLU A 407 -1.90 3.86 8.57
N VAL A 408 -2.42 2.63 8.52
CA VAL A 408 -3.66 2.29 7.78
C VAL A 408 -4.86 3.04 8.37
N GLY A 409 -4.99 3.08 9.70
CA GLY A 409 -6.02 3.88 10.37
C GLY A 409 -5.94 5.38 10.02
N ALA A 410 -4.74 5.93 9.92
CA ALA A 410 -4.51 7.31 9.50
C ALA A 410 -4.89 7.56 8.02
N THR A 411 -4.59 6.61 7.12
CA THR A 411 -5.06 6.68 5.72
C THR A 411 -6.59 6.68 5.65
N VAL A 412 -7.24 5.71 6.30
CA VAL A 412 -8.70 5.56 6.32
C VAL A 412 -9.38 6.83 6.84
N GLN A 413 -8.92 7.36 7.97
CA GLN A 413 -9.50 8.56 8.56
C GLN A 413 -9.38 9.78 7.62
N ARG A 414 -8.23 9.96 6.96
CA ARG A 414 -8.02 11.06 5.99
C ARG A 414 -8.89 10.93 4.74
N VAL A 415 -9.11 9.71 4.23
CA VAL A 415 -10.05 9.48 3.12
C VAL A 415 -11.48 9.81 3.55
N MET A 416 -11.90 9.42 4.77
CA MET A 416 -13.25 9.71 5.26
C MET A 416 -13.47 11.18 5.61
N GLU A 417 -12.46 11.89 6.10
CA GLU A 417 -12.44 13.35 6.23
C GLU A 417 -12.62 14.02 4.85
N LYS A 418 -11.87 13.56 3.84
CA LYS A 418 -11.95 14.06 2.46
C LYS A 418 -13.32 13.82 1.80
N LEU A 419 -14.01 12.74 2.17
CA LEU A 419 -15.37 12.41 1.78
C LEU A 419 -16.46 13.08 2.67
N ASN A 420 -16.08 13.97 3.58
CA ASN A 420 -16.97 14.64 4.54
C ASN A 420 -17.85 13.68 5.37
N HIS A 421 -17.36 12.46 5.63
CA HIS A 421 -18.09 11.37 6.30
C HIS A 421 -19.47 11.05 5.67
N SER A 422 -19.59 11.16 4.34
CA SER A 422 -20.81 10.91 3.55
C SER A 422 -21.49 9.56 3.81
N ASN A 423 -20.71 8.52 4.14
CA ASN A 423 -21.15 7.15 4.33
C ASN A 423 -20.57 6.54 5.63
N PRO A 424 -21.28 5.60 6.28
CA PRO A 424 -20.74 4.84 7.40
C PRO A 424 -19.60 3.91 6.93
N TYR A 425 -18.53 3.83 7.71
CA TYR A 425 -17.34 3.06 7.33
C TYR A 425 -16.80 2.13 8.44
N ARG A 426 -16.02 1.12 8.05
CA ARG A 426 -15.14 0.34 8.93
C ARG A 426 -13.80 0.04 8.24
N LEU A 427 -12.75 -0.07 9.06
CA LEU A 427 -11.49 -0.71 8.68
C LEU A 427 -11.59 -2.20 9.09
N VAL A 428 -11.33 -3.08 8.12
CA VAL A 428 -11.37 -4.54 8.24
C VAL A 428 -10.08 -5.13 7.65
N TRP A 429 -9.79 -6.39 7.98
CA TRP A 429 -8.53 -7.02 7.57
C TRP A 429 -8.78 -8.29 6.76
N GLN A 430 -7.95 -8.55 5.75
CA GLN A 430 -8.09 -9.69 4.82
C GLN A 430 -6.90 -10.65 4.88
N SER A 431 -7.04 -11.78 4.17
CA SER A 431 -5.95 -12.73 3.86
C SER A 431 -5.26 -13.38 5.07
N LYS A 432 -5.99 -13.57 6.18
CA LYS A 432 -5.56 -14.35 7.36
C LYS A 432 -5.20 -15.78 6.93
N VAL A 433 -3.94 -16.19 7.13
CA VAL A 433 -3.48 -17.55 6.81
C VAL A 433 -3.05 -18.34 8.04
N GLY A 434 -3.61 -19.55 8.18
CA GLY A 434 -3.27 -20.50 9.24
C GLY A 434 -4.03 -20.28 10.56
N PRO A 435 -3.75 -21.09 11.59
CA PRO A 435 -4.56 -21.19 12.81
C PRO A 435 -4.21 -20.17 13.91
N MET A 436 -3.16 -19.36 13.73
CA MET A 436 -2.72 -18.39 14.74
C MET A 436 -3.72 -17.21 14.86
N PRO A 437 -3.65 -16.39 15.93
CA PRO A 437 -4.39 -15.14 16.00
C PRO A 437 -3.81 -14.09 15.03
N TRP A 438 -4.70 -13.42 14.29
CA TRP A 438 -4.41 -12.30 13.38
C TRP A 438 -5.25 -11.08 13.75
N LEU A 439 -4.82 -9.90 13.29
CA LEU A 439 -5.54 -8.65 13.49
C LEU A 439 -6.93 -8.72 12.84
N GLY A 440 -7.95 -8.28 13.58
CA GLY A 440 -9.35 -8.35 13.19
C GLY A 440 -10.10 -7.02 13.35
N PRO A 441 -11.38 -6.96 12.96
CA PRO A 441 -12.19 -8.08 12.46
C PRO A 441 -11.80 -8.53 11.05
N GLN A 442 -12.09 -9.78 10.69
CA GLN A 442 -11.82 -10.28 9.33
C GLN A 442 -12.87 -9.74 8.35
N THR A 443 -12.50 -9.63 7.07
CA THR A 443 -13.33 -9.01 6.02
C THR A 443 -14.55 -9.88 5.68
N ASP A 444 -14.35 -11.19 5.52
CA ASP A 444 -15.38 -12.20 5.33
C ASP A 444 -16.35 -12.27 6.54
N GLU A 445 -15.82 -12.38 7.75
CA GLU A 445 -16.60 -12.36 9.00
C GLU A 445 -17.42 -11.06 9.13
N THR A 446 -16.87 -9.92 8.68
CA THR A 446 -17.55 -8.61 8.74
C THR A 446 -18.65 -8.48 7.68
N ILE A 447 -18.42 -8.90 6.44
CA ILE A 447 -19.44 -8.91 5.38
C ILE A 447 -20.63 -9.76 5.85
N LYS A 448 -20.37 -11.00 6.26
CA LYS A 448 -21.39 -11.93 6.78
C LYS A 448 -22.13 -11.34 7.98
N GLY A 449 -21.39 -10.77 8.93
CA GLY A 449 -21.96 -10.14 10.13
C GLY A 449 -22.81 -8.90 9.85
N LEU A 450 -22.47 -8.10 8.83
CA LEU A 450 -23.25 -6.93 8.41
C LEU A 450 -24.52 -7.31 7.65
N CYS A 451 -24.45 -8.31 6.75
CA CYS A 451 -25.62 -8.86 6.05
C CYS A 451 -26.67 -9.38 7.04
N GLN A 452 -26.24 -10.17 8.03
CA GLN A 452 -27.09 -10.65 9.13
C GLN A 452 -27.72 -9.53 9.98
N ARG A 453 -27.19 -8.30 9.90
CA ARG A 453 -27.68 -7.09 10.58
C ARG A 453 -28.41 -6.14 9.62
N GLY A 454 -28.84 -6.64 8.45
CA GLY A 454 -29.63 -5.89 7.47
C GLY A 454 -28.82 -4.92 6.60
N LYS A 455 -27.51 -4.80 6.79
CA LYS A 455 -26.64 -3.99 5.92
C LYS A 455 -26.18 -4.83 4.74
N LYS A 456 -26.89 -4.68 3.62
CA LYS A 456 -26.73 -5.46 2.38
C LYS A 456 -26.04 -4.71 1.22
N ASN A 457 -25.65 -3.46 1.44
CA ASN A 457 -25.05 -2.59 0.44
C ASN A 457 -23.64 -2.19 0.92
N MET A 458 -22.58 -2.62 0.22
CA MET A 458 -21.20 -2.52 0.70
C MET A 458 -20.21 -2.15 -0.41
N LEU A 459 -19.29 -1.23 -0.12
CA LEU A 459 -18.17 -0.87 -0.99
C LEU A 459 -16.85 -1.29 -0.34
N LEU A 460 -16.20 -2.29 -0.93
CA LEU A 460 -14.87 -2.76 -0.57
C LEU A 460 -13.81 -1.77 -1.09
N VAL A 461 -12.85 -1.36 -0.26
CA VAL A 461 -11.78 -0.43 -0.66
C VAL A 461 -10.41 -1.02 -0.32
N PRO A 462 -9.56 -1.36 -1.31
CA PRO A 462 -8.20 -1.83 -1.06
C PRO A 462 -7.30 -0.66 -0.62
N ILE A 463 -7.19 -0.43 0.69
CA ILE A 463 -6.61 0.82 1.24
C ILE A 463 -5.08 0.78 1.46
N ALA A 464 -4.50 -0.43 1.46
CA ALA A 464 -3.10 -0.67 1.82
C ALA A 464 -2.19 -1.06 0.64
N PHE A 465 -2.75 -1.18 -0.57
CA PHE A 465 -2.03 -1.54 -1.80
C PHE A 465 -2.53 -0.68 -2.96
N THR A 466 -1.64 -0.30 -3.87
CA THR A 466 -1.87 0.76 -4.87
C THR A 466 -2.27 0.25 -6.25
N SER A 467 -2.04 -1.03 -6.55
CA SER A 467 -2.29 -1.64 -7.87
C SER A 467 -3.08 -2.92 -7.70
N ASP A 468 -3.77 -3.39 -8.73
CA ASP A 468 -4.43 -4.70 -8.68
C ASP A 468 -3.42 -5.84 -8.49
N HIS A 469 -3.84 -6.83 -7.71
CA HIS A 469 -3.05 -7.97 -7.23
C HIS A 469 -4.00 -9.14 -6.94
N ILE A 470 -3.48 -10.32 -6.55
CA ILE A 470 -4.31 -11.50 -6.31
C ILE A 470 -5.37 -11.24 -5.22
N GLU A 471 -5.04 -10.45 -4.21
CA GLU A 471 -5.93 -10.19 -3.09
C GLU A 471 -7.02 -9.14 -3.42
N THR A 472 -6.93 -8.38 -4.52
CA THR A 472 -8.09 -7.65 -5.07
C THR A 472 -8.88 -8.47 -6.06
N LEU A 473 -8.21 -9.03 -7.08
CA LEU A 473 -8.88 -9.67 -8.22
C LEU A 473 -9.45 -11.06 -7.89
N TYR A 474 -8.94 -11.74 -6.87
CA TYR A 474 -9.45 -13.04 -6.41
C TYR A 474 -10.20 -12.92 -5.07
N GLU A 475 -9.56 -12.42 -4.01
CA GLU A 475 -10.18 -12.45 -2.66
C GLU A 475 -11.38 -11.48 -2.58
N LEU A 476 -11.21 -10.20 -2.93
CA LEU A 476 -12.34 -9.26 -2.96
C LEU A 476 -13.35 -9.58 -4.07
N ASP A 477 -12.90 -9.69 -5.34
CA ASP A 477 -13.81 -9.74 -6.50
C ASP A 477 -14.47 -11.11 -6.76
N ILE A 478 -13.93 -12.22 -6.23
CA ILE A 478 -14.47 -13.58 -6.43
C ILE A 478 -14.91 -14.19 -5.09
N GLU A 479 -13.98 -14.36 -4.14
CA GLU A 479 -14.28 -15.07 -2.88
C GLU A 479 -15.32 -14.31 -2.03
N TYR A 480 -15.18 -12.98 -1.93
CA TYR A 480 -16.13 -12.16 -1.15
C TYR A 480 -17.30 -11.64 -2.00
N ALA A 481 -17.04 -11.03 -3.16
CA ALA A 481 -18.08 -10.38 -3.96
C ALA A 481 -18.99 -11.33 -4.75
N GLN A 482 -18.55 -12.57 -5.04
CA GLN A 482 -19.37 -13.56 -5.76
C GLN A 482 -19.84 -14.70 -4.85
N VAL A 483 -18.93 -15.35 -4.09
CA VAL A 483 -19.33 -16.50 -3.27
C VAL A 483 -20.05 -16.04 -2.00
N LEU A 484 -19.34 -15.34 -1.11
CA LEU A 484 -19.88 -14.94 0.20
C LEU A 484 -21.11 -14.02 0.09
N ALA A 485 -21.13 -13.13 -0.91
CA ALA A 485 -22.24 -12.21 -1.14
C ALA A 485 -23.56 -12.93 -1.45
N ASN A 486 -23.51 -13.95 -2.31
CA ASN A 486 -24.67 -14.79 -2.64
C ASN A 486 -25.12 -15.63 -1.44
N GLU A 487 -24.19 -16.20 -0.66
CA GLU A 487 -24.53 -16.92 0.58
C GLU A 487 -25.20 -16.04 1.64
N CYS A 488 -24.84 -14.75 1.71
CA CYS A 488 -25.28 -13.84 2.76
C CYS A 488 -26.49 -12.98 2.40
N GLY A 489 -27.02 -13.06 1.16
CA GLY A 489 -28.16 -12.25 0.72
C GLY A 489 -27.85 -10.76 0.57
N VAL A 490 -26.63 -10.45 0.10
CA VAL A 490 -26.22 -9.10 -0.32
C VAL A 490 -27.14 -8.57 -1.43
N GLU A 491 -27.45 -7.27 -1.40
CA GLU A 491 -28.16 -6.57 -2.49
C GLU A 491 -27.14 -6.02 -3.49
N ASN A 492 -26.16 -5.26 -3.03
CA ASN A 492 -25.06 -4.77 -3.85
C ASN A 492 -23.73 -4.83 -3.07
N ILE A 493 -22.73 -5.50 -3.64
CA ILE A 493 -21.33 -5.38 -3.21
C ILE A 493 -20.50 -4.94 -4.42
N ARG A 494 -19.61 -3.98 -4.20
CA ARG A 494 -18.71 -3.41 -5.22
C ARG A 494 -17.31 -3.23 -4.63
N ARG A 495 -16.31 -3.10 -5.50
CA ARG A 495 -14.92 -2.80 -5.11
C ARG A 495 -14.47 -1.50 -5.76
N ALA A 496 -13.87 -0.60 -4.96
CA ALA A 496 -13.16 0.57 -5.47
C ALA A 496 -11.97 0.13 -6.34
N GLU A 497 -11.90 0.67 -7.55
CA GLU A 497 -10.79 0.43 -8.48
C GLU A 497 -9.44 0.70 -7.80
N SER A 498 -8.44 -0.17 -8.00
CA SER A 498 -7.08 0.09 -7.53
C SER A 498 -6.48 1.31 -8.24
N LEU A 499 -5.52 2.00 -7.61
CA LEU A 499 -5.00 3.27 -8.13
C LEU A 499 -4.33 3.11 -9.50
N ASN A 500 -3.74 1.94 -9.78
CA ASN A 500 -3.39 1.45 -11.11
C ASN A 500 -2.69 2.51 -11.98
N GLY A 501 -3.27 2.86 -13.13
CA GLY A 501 -2.76 3.86 -14.07
C GLY A 501 -3.32 5.27 -13.88
N ASN A 502 -3.92 5.61 -12.72
CA ASN A 502 -4.48 6.94 -12.50
C ASN A 502 -3.36 8.01 -12.62
N PRO A 503 -3.48 9.00 -13.54
CA PRO A 503 -2.46 10.04 -13.71
C PRO A 503 -2.21 10.87 -12.45
N LEU A 504 -3.23 11.05 -11.60
CA LEU A 504 -3.09 11.74 -10.32
C LEU A 504 -2.24 10.94 -9.32
N PHE A 505 -2.25 9.60 -9.41
CA PHE A 505 -1.39 8.76 -8.60
C PHE A 505 0.07 8.82 -9.08
N SER A 506 0.32 8.83 -10.40
CA SER A 506 1.67 9.10 -10.93
C SER A 506 2.19 10.48 -10.51
N LYS A 507 1.31 11.49 -10.43
CA LYS A 507 1.63 12.80 -9.86
C LYS A 507 1.92 12.73 -8.36
N ALA A 508 1.21 11.91 -7.58
CA ALA A 508 1.50 11.69 -6.16
C ALA A 508 2.93 11.14 -5.93
N LEU A 509 3.35 10.18 -6.77
CA LEU A 509 4.69 9.60 -6.73
C LEU A 509 5.78 10.65 -7.06
N ALA A 510 5.56 11.46 -8.09
CA ALA A 510 6.49 12.55 -8.46
C ALA A 510 6.56 13.66 -7.39
N ASP A 511 5.42 14.02 -6.79
CA ASP A 511 5.32 15.02 -5.71
C ASP A 511 6.04 14.57 -4.43
N LEU A 512 5.92 13.29 -4.06
CA LEU A 512 6.68 12.66 -2.97
C LEU A 512 8.19 12.70 -3.22
N VAL A 513 8.65 12.27 -4.40
CA VAL A 513 10.08 12.24 -4.74
C VAL A 513 10.67 13.66 -4.84
N CYS A 514 9.93 14.61 -5.42
CA CYS A 514 10.37 16.00 -5.48
C CYS A 514 10.48 16.63 -4.08
N SER A 515 9.48 16.42 -3.22
CA SER A 515 9.48 16.89 -1.83
C SER A 515 10.65 16.31 -1.02
N HIS A 516 10.95 15.02 -1.20
CA HIS A 516 12.07 14.31 -0.58
C HIS A 516 13.45 14.83 -1.04
N ILE A 517 13.59 15.11 -2.34
CA ILE A 517 14.81 15.74 -2.88
C ILE A 517 15.01 17.15 -2.30
N GLN A 518 13.93 17.92 -2.14
CA GLN A 518 13.96 19.28 -1.57
C GLN A 518 14.25 19.30 -0.06
N SER A 519 13.66 18.38 0.71
CA SER A 519 13.84 18.34 2.18
C SER A 519 15.26 17.96 2.60
N ASN A 520 15.99 17.23 1.74
CA ASN A 520 17.27 16.59 2.06
C ASN A 520 17.20 15.69 3.31
N GLU A 521 16.03 15.12 3.59
CA GLU A 521 15.89 14.05 4.58
C GLU A 521 16.42 12.73 4.02
N ILE A 522 17.16 11.97 4.83
CA ILE A 522 17.68 10.66 4.40
C ILE A 522 16.60 9.58 4.53
N CYS A 523 15.73 9.69 5.53
CA CYS A 523 14.58 8.82 5.79
C CYS A 523 13.64 9.50 6.79
N SER A 524 12.42 8.98 6.98
CA SER A 524 11.48 9.56 7.94
C SER A 524 11.97 9.42 9.39
N LYS A 525 11.54 10.34 10.25
CA LYS A 525 11.79 10.30 11.70
C LYS A 525 11.30 8.99 12.35
N GLN A 526 10.25 8.37 11.81
CA GLN A 526 9.75 7.09 12.30
C GLN A 526 10.70 5.92 12.00
N LEU A 527 11.45 5.93 10.89
CA LEU A 527 12.45 4.89 10.62
C LEU A 527 13.61 4.92 11.64
N THR A 528 13.83 6.05 12.31
CA THR A 528 14.83 6.13 13.39
C THR A 528 14.46 5.28 14.60
N LEU A 529 13.17 4.92 14.76
CA LEU A 529 12.63 4.11 15.84
C LEU A 529 12.32 2.69 15.34
N CYS A 530 13.00 1.69 15.88
CA CYS A 530 12.64 0.29 15.65
C CYS A 530 11.43 -0.09 16.52
N CYS A 531 10.68 -1.14 16.15
CA CYS A 531 9.60 -1.68 16.97
C CYS A 531 10.07 -1.92 18.42
N PRO A 532 9.31 -1.54 19.47
CA PRO A 532 9.73 -1.68 20.87
C PRO A 532 10.22 -3.08 21.27
N LEU A 533 9.65 -4.14 20.69
CA LEU A 533 10.07 -5.53 20.91
C LEU A 533 10.73 -6.14 19.65
N CYS A 534 11.54 -5.37 18.93
CA CYS A 534 12.24 -5.83 17.72
C CYS A 534 13.33 -6.87 18.03
N VAL A 535 13.04 -8.14 17.76
CA VAL A 535 13.99 -9.26 17.90
C VAL A 535 14.91 -9.49 16.69
N ASN A 536 14.70 -8.77 15.58
CA ASN A 536 15.54 -8.87 14.39
C ASN A 536 16.70 -7.85 14.46
N PRO A 537 17.97 -8.28 14.55
CA PRO A 537 19.10 -7.36 14.63
C PRO A 537 19.27 -6.53 13.35
N VAL A 538 18.89 -7.07 12.19
CA VAL A 538 19.10 -6.43 10.88
C VAL A 538 18.32 -5.13 10.71
N CYS A 539 17.21 -4.95 11.44
CA CYS A 539 16.49 -3.68 11.44
C CYS A 539 17.33 -2.52 12.02
N ARG A 540 18.23 -2.79 12.97
CA ARG A 540 19.15 -1.79 13.54
C ARG A 540 20.27 -1.45 12.56
N GLU A 541 20.87 -2.48 11.96
CA GLU A 541 21.96 -2.31 10.99
C GLU A 541 21.49 -1.61 9.71
N THR A 542 20.29 -1.94 9.23
CA THR A 542 19.66 -1.27 8.08
C THR A 542 19.41 0.21 8.37
N LYS A 543 18.87 0.54 9.57
CA LYS A 543 18.78 1.94 10.01
C LYS A 543 20.14 2.63 9.97
N ALA A 544 21.17 2.04 10.58
CA ALA A 544 22.51 2.62 10.63
C ALA A 544 23.13 2.80 9.23
N PHE A 545 22.95 1.84 8.33
CA PHE A 545 23.41 1.89 6.94
C PHE A 545 22.85 3.11 6.18
N PHE A 546 21.56 3.43 6.38
CA PHE A 546 20.96 4.61 5.79
C PHE A 546 21.27 5.89 6.57
N SER A 547 21.17 5.92 7.91
CA SER A 547 21.48 7.13 8.70
C SER A 547 22.92 7.62 8.57
N ASN A 548 23.86 6.77 8.11
CA ASN A 548 25.25 7.13 7.83
C ASN A 548 25.51 7.56 6.37
N GLN A 549 24.48 7.72 5.54
CA GLN A 549 24.63 8.25 4.16
C GLN A 549 24.88 9.76 4.18
N GLN A 550 25.64 10.26 3.20
CA GLN A 550 25.92 11.68 3.03
C GLN A 550 25.35 12.14 1.68
N LEU A 551 24.32 13.00 1.73
CA LEU A 551 23.55 13.48 0.57
C LEU A 551 24.29 14.45 -0.36
#